data_AF-A0A2V5PVC3-F1
#
_entry.id   AF-A0A2V5PVC3-F1
#
_cell.length_a   1.000
_cell.length_b   1.000
_cell.length_c   1.000
_cell.angle_alpha   90.00
_cell.angle_beta   90.00
_cell.angle_gamma   90.00
#
_symmetry.space_group_name_H-M   'P 1'
#
loop_
_entity.id
_entity.type
_entity.pdbx_description
1 polymer ?
#
loop_
_entity_poly.entity_id
_entity_poly.type
_entity_poly.pdbx_seq_one_letter_code
_entity_poly.pdbx_strand_id
1 'polypeptide(L)'
;MSLTPLFQTWYKIIERCTNPSNRNYHQYGARGITICDEWRNSFLEFHKYASQLDHFGEKGYSIDRINNSLGYQPENIRYATQHQQSRNKRTNVMITHSGETKCLKDWASSVNMSVGTLQRRIKLGWPTDKVLTQRPRKMNTTK
;
A
#
# COMPACT_ATOMS: atom_id res chain seq x y z
N MET A 1 -30.94 -10.21 -4.74
CA MET A 1 -30.03 -9.81 -5.83
C MET A 1 -28.65 -9.59 -5.22
N SER A 2 -27.64 -10.33 -5.67
CA SER A 2 -26.27 -10.20 -5.16
C SER A 2 -25.66 -8.91 -5.73
N LEU A 3 -25.28 -7.96 -4.87
CA LEU A 3 -24.47 -6.81 -5.28
C LEU A 3 -23.14 -7.32 -5.83
N THR A 4 -22.72 -6.83 -7.00
CA THR A 4 -21.45 -7.25 -7.60
C THR A 4 -20.28 -6.96 -6.62
N PRO A 5 -19.21 -7.76 -6.60
CA PRO A 5 -18.06 -7.54 -5.71
C PRO A 5 -17.47 -6.12 -5.82
N LEU A 6 -17.54 -5.52 -7.01
CA LEU A 6 -17.11 -4.15 -7.25
C LEU A 6 -18.02 -3.12 -6.56
N PHE A 7 -19.35 -3.30 -6.61
CA PHE A 7 -20.28 -2.41 -5.92
C PHE A 7 -20.04 -2.40 -4.40
N GLN A 8 -19.80 -3.57 -3.80
CA GLN A 8 -19.47 -3.65 -2.39
C GLN A 8 -18.16 -2.93 -2.05
N THR A 9 -17.16 -3.03 -2.94
CA THR A 9 -15.89 -2.32 -2.81
C THR A 9 -16.08 -0.81 -2.89
N TRP A 10 -16.84 -0.34 -3.86
CA TRP A 10 -17.20 1.07 -4.04
C TRP A 10 -17.93 1.63 -2.82
N TYR A 11 -18.97 0.95 -2.35
CA TYR A 11 -19.71 1.34 -1.14
C TYR A 11 -18.78 1.44 0.08
N LYS A 12 -17.90 0.44 0.28
CA LYS A 12 -16.91 0.45 1.37
C LYS A 12 -15.89 1.59 1.23
N ILE A 13 -15.53 2.00 0.01
CA ILE A 13 -14.68 3.17 -0.24
C ILE A 13 -15.38 4.44 0.24
N ILE A 14 -16.63 4.66 -0.16
CA ILE A 14 -17.41 5.83 0.24
C ILE A 14 -17.56 5.88 1.76
N GLU A 15 -17.96 4.76 2.37
CA GLU A 15 -18.15 4.63 3.81
C GLU A 15 -16.89 5.01 4.59
N ARG A 16 -15.73 4.44 4.26
CA ARG A 16 -14.48 4.76 4.99
C ARG A 16 -13.98 6.19 4.76
N CYS A 17 -14.30 6.80 3.61
CA CYS A 17 -13.86 8.17 3.31
C CYS A 17 -14.80 9.25 3.87
N THR A 18 -16.09 8.96 4.05
CA THR A 18 -17.10 10.00 4.29
C THR A 18 -17.93 9.82 5.55
N ASN A 19 -17.98 8.61 6.13
CA ASN A 19 -18.81 8.32 7.31
C ASN A 19 -17.95 8.28 8.59
N PRO A 20 -18.02 9.28 9.49
CA PRO A 20 -17.27 9.31 10.74
C PRO A 20 -17.54 8.14 11.69
N SER A 21 -18.72 7.53 11.60
CA SER A 21 -19.10 6.34 12.39
C SER A 21 -18.48 5.05 11.87
N ASN A 22 -17.87 5.08 10.68
CA ASN A 22 -17.17 3.92 10.15
C ASN A 22 -15.88 3.65 10.95
N ARG A 23 -15.68 2.42 11.43
CA ARG A 23 -14.49 2.02 12.19
C ARG A 23 -13.15 2.39 11.53
N ASN A 24 -13.12 2.44 10.19
CA ASN A 24 -11.91 2.76 9.43
C ASN A 24 -11.78 4.25 9.12
N TYR A 25 -12.76 5.10 9.43
CA TYR A 25 -12.76 6.52 9.08
C TYR A 25 -11.48 7.24 9.53
N HIS A 26 -11.01 6.95 10.75
CA HIS A 26 -9.76 7.49 11.30
C HIS A 26 -8.52 7.23 10.42
N GLN A 27 -8.54 6.19 9.59
CA GLN A 27 -7.45 5.83 8.67
C GLN A 27 -7.61 6.41 7.26
N TYR A 28 -8.79 6.97 6.95
CA TYR A 28 -9.16 7.46 5.62
C TYR A 28 -9.73 8.87 5.74
N GLY A 29 -11.05 9.03 5.91
CA GLY A 29 -11.70 10.34 5.89
C GLY A 29 -11.12 11.35 6.89
N ALA A 30 -10.84 10.95 8.13
CA ALA A 30 -10.22 11.83 9.13
C ALA A 30 -8.81 12.31 8.76
N ARG A 31 -8.16 11.65 7.80
CA ARG A 31 -6.84 12.01 7.27
C ARG A 31 -6.93 12.86 5.98
N GLY A 32 -8.13 13.22 5.53
CA GLY A 32 -8.34 13.90 4.26
C GLY A 32 -8.27 12.99 3.04
N ILE A 33 -8.34 11.66 3.21
CA ILE A 33 -8.47 10.74 2.06
C ILE A 33 -9.91 10.79 1.57
N THR A 34 -10.10 11.29 0.36
CA THR A 34 -11.40 11.44 -0.28
C THR A 34 -11.58 10.46 -1.45
N ILE A 35 -12.78 10.45 -2.01
CA ILE A 35 -13.11 9.87 -3.31
C ILE A 35 -13.55 11.04 -4.22
N CYS A 36 -13.15 11.05 -5.49
CA CYS A 36 -13.56 12.11 -6.41
C CYS A 36 -15.09 12.16 -6.57
N ASP A 37 -15.63 13.34 -6.84
CA ASP A 37 -17.07 13.58 -6.77
C ASP A 37 -17.85 12.76 -7.81
N GLU A 38 -17.29 12.54 -9.01
CA GLU A 38 -17.93 11.74 -10.04
C GLU A 38 -18.15 10.30 -9.55
N TRP A 39 -17.12 9.70 -8.96
CA TRP A 39 -17.21 8.33 -8.45
C TRP A 39 -18.01 8.25 -7.16
N ARG A 40 -17.97 9.29 -6.31
CA ARG A 40 -18.76 9.34 -5.08
C ARG A 40 -20.26 9.27 -5.38
N ASN A 41 -20.68 9.95 -6.45
CA ASN A 41 -22.09 10.12 -6.78
C ASN A 41 -22.60 9.15 -7.86
N SER A 42 -21.71 8.42 -8.54
CA SER A 42 -22.08 7.44 -9.57
C SER A 42 -21.23 6.18 -9.53
N PHE A 43 -21.86 5.06 -9.15
CA PHE A 43 -21.24 3.74 -9.28
C PHE A 43 -20.92 3.40 -10.74
N LEU A 44 -21.72 3.87 -11.70
CA LEU A 44 -21.51 3.59 -13.12
C LEU A 44 -20.20 4.21 -13.63
N GLU A 45 -19.90 5.45 -13.23
CA GLU A 45 -18.64 6.11 -13.60
C GLU A 45 -17.43 5.43 -12.94
N PHE A 46 -17.56 5.04 -11.67
CA PHE A 46 -16.53 4.24 -11.00
C PHE A 46 -16.31 2.90 -11.69
N HIS A 47 -17.39 2.18 -12.05
CA HIS A 47 -17.32 0.89 -12.74
C HIS A 47 -16.66 1.04 -14.10
N LYS A 48 -17.09 2.02 -14.91
CA LYS A 48 -16.54 2.28 -16.25
C LYS A 48 -15.03 2.43 -16.20
N TYR A 49 -14.53 3.25 -15.28
CA TYR A 49 -13.09 3.44 -15.10
C TYR A 49 -12.41 2.15 -14.59
N ALA A 50 -12.93 1.56 -13.50
CA ALA A 50 -12.32 0.37 -12.90
C ALA A 50 -12.26 -0.83 -13.87
N SER A 51 -13.25 -0.99 -14.75
CA SER A 51 -13.29 -2.07 -15.75
C SER A 51 -12.24 -1.98 -16.86
N GLN A 52 -11.57 -0.83 -16.98
CA GLN A 52 -10.52 -0.59 -17.97
C GLN A 52 -9.11 -0.81 -17.40
N LEU A 53 -8.99 -1.02 -16.09
CA LEU A 53 -7.70 -1.23 -15.43
C LEU A 53 -7.23 -2.68 -15.59
N ASP A 54 -5.92 -2.88 -15.62
CA ASP A 54 -5.31 -4.20 -15.60
C ASP A 54 -5.81 -5.01 -14.40
N HIS A 55 -5.96 -6.32 -14.61
CA HIS A 55 -6.46 -7.29 -13.61
C HIS A 55 -7.90 -7.11 -13.14
N PHE A 56 -8.73 -6.35 -13.89
CA PHE A 56 -10.16 -6.28 -13.62
C PHE A 56 -10.81 -7.69 -13.65
N GLY A 57 -11.49 -8.04 -12.56
CA GLY A 57 -12.18 -9.33 -12.43
C GLY A 57 -11.27 -10.53 -12.16
N GLU A 58 -9.94 -10.34 -12.13
CA GLU A 58 -9.01 -11.43 -11.83
C GLU A 58 -9.03 -11.83 -10.35
N LYS A 59 -8.95 -13.14 -10.10
CA LYS A 59 -8.91 -13.68 -8.74
C LYS A 59 -7.62 -13.26 -8.02
N GLY A 60 -7.74 -12.83 -6.78
CA GLY A 60 -6.60 -12.46 -5.92
C GLY A 60 -6.19 -10.98 -6.03
N TYR A 61 -6.87 -10.21 -6.88
CA TYR A 61 -6.69 -8.78 -7.00
C TYR A 61 -7.86 -8.02 -6.39
N SER A 62 -7.58 -6.85 -5.82
CA SER A 62 -8.59 -5.92 -5.33
C SER A 62 -8.14 -4.47 -5.50
N ILE A 63 -9.08 -3.53 -5.47
CA ILE A 63 -8.79 -2.09 -5.57
C ILE A 63 -7.87 -1.64 -4.42
N ASP A 64 -6.72 -1.10 -4.80
CA ASP A 64 -5.75 -0.40 -3.96
C ASP A 64 -5.49 1.00 -4.50
N ARG A 65 -4.95 1.88 -3.66
CA ARG A 65 -4.47 3.19 -4.11
C ARG A 65 -3.02 3.10 -4.54
N ILE A 66 -2.62 3.71 -5.66
CA ILE A 66 -1.21 3.66 -6.11
C ILE A 66 -0.33 4.42 -5.13
N ASN A 67 -0.68 5.67 -4.82
CA ASN A 67 -0.13 6.45 -3.74
C ASN A 67 -1.10 6.43 -2.55
N ASN A 68 -0.69 5.75 -1.47
CA ASN A 68 -1.50 5.58 -0.26
C ASN A 68 -1.78 6.89 0.52
N SER A 69 -1.08 7.98 0.19
CA SER A 69 -1.31 9.31 0.75
C SER A 69 -2.37 10.11 0.00
N LEU A 70 -2.77 9.68 -1.21
CA LEU A 70 -3.77 10.35 -2.04
C LEU A 70 -5.15 9.64 -1.95
N GLY A 71 -6.17 10.29 -2.53
CA GLY A 71 -7.57 9.83 -2.55
C GLY A 71 -7.88 8.72 -3.58
N TYR A 72 -9.15 8.34 -3.68
CA TYR A 72 -9.67 7.50 -4.76
C TYR A 72 -10.09 8.38 -5.93
N GLN A 73 -9.23 8.43 -6.95
CA GLN A 73 -9.41 9.25 -8.15
C GLN A 73 -8.78 8.53 -9.35
N PRO A 74 -9.08 8.97 -10.59
CA PRO A 74 -8.36 8.51 -11.76
C PRO A 74 -6.84 8.59 -11.53
N GLU A 75 -6.11 7.62 -12.09
CA GLU A 75 -4.65 7.49 -12.01
C GLU A 75 -4.09 7.14 -10.62
N ASN A 76 -4.88 7.19 -9.55
CA ASN A 76 -4.44 6.80 -8.22
C ASN A 76 -5.07 5.50 -7.70
N ILE A 77 -5.76 4.73 -8.54
CA ILE A 77 -6.24 3.40 -8.19
C ILE A 77 -5.68 2.34 -9.12
N ARG A 78 -5.52 1.12 -8.59
CA ARG A 78 -5.13 -0.08 -9.35
C ARG A 78 -5.76 -1.32 -8.74
N TYR A 79 -5.83 -2.40 -9.51
CA TYR A 79 -5.97 -3.72 -8.92
C TYR A 79 -4.61 -4.21 -8.42
N ALA A 80 -4.57 -4.65 -7.16
CA ALA A 80 -3.33 -5.10 -6.53
C ALA A 80 -3.54 -6.38 -5.72
N THR A 81 -2.53 -7.24 -5.74
CA THR A 81 -2.45 -8.42 -4.88
C THR A 81 -2.34 -8.03 -3.41
N GLN A 82 -2.67 -8.95 -2.51
CA GLN A 82 -2.44 -8.78 -1.07
C GLN A 82 -0.97 -8.45 -0.76
N HIS A 83 -0.03 -9.05 -1.50
CA HIS A 83 1.39 -8.76 -1.36
C HIS A 83 1.69 -7.30 -1.68
N GLN A 84 1.27 -6.79 -2.85
CA GLN A 84 1.47 -5.38 -3.24
C GLN A 84 0.82 -4.41 -2.25
N GLN A 85 -0.43 -4.66 -1.85
CA GLN A 85 -1.13 -3.85 -0.84
C GLN A 85 -0.37 -3.82 0.49
N SER A 86 0.23 -4.95 0.89
CA SER A 86 1.02 -5.00 2.13
C SER A 86 2.28 -4.12 2.08
N ARG A 87 2.88 -3.93 0.90
CA ARG A 87 4.04 -3.05 0.69
C ARG A 87 3.67 -1.57 0.66
N ASN A 88 2.43 -1.26 0.30
CA ASN A 88 1.90 0.10 0.24
C ASN A 88 1.38 0.64 1.60
N LYS A 89 1.51 -0.13 2.69
CA LYS A 89 1.05 0.29 4.01
C LYS A 89 1.93 1.40 4.58
N ARG A 90 1.29 2.45 5.11
CA ARG A 90 1.90 3.53 5.92
C ARG A 90 2.82 3.03 7.03
N THR A 91 2.48 1.89 7.64
CA THR A 91 3.23 1.32 8.76
C THR A 91 4.58 0.73 8.35
N ASN A 92 4.85 0.63 7.05
CA ASN A 92 6.14 0.19 6.58
C ASN A 92 7.18 1.32 6.75
N VAL A 93 8.39 0.93 7.13
CA VAL A 93 9.53 1.84 7.12
C VAL A 93 9.95 2.04 5.67
N MET A 94 9.81 3.26 5.15
CA MET A 94 10.24 3.63 3.81
C MET A 94 11.65 4.21 3.89
N ILE A 95 12.53 3.76 3.01
CA ILE A 95 13.92 4.23 2.94
C ILE A 95 14.20 4.70 1.52
N THR A 96 14.75 5.89 1.42
CA THR A 96 15.28 6.45 0.17
C THR A 96 16.79 6.22 0.11
N HIS A 97 17.26 5.58 -0.95
CA HIS A 97 18.68 5.35 -1.21
C HIS A 97 18.92 5.32 -2.72
N SER A 98 19.96 6.01 -3.18
CA SER A 98 20.35 6.09 -4.61
C SER A 98 19.21 6.52 -5.55
N GLY A 99 18.39 7.49 -5.12
CA GLY A 99 17.28 8.03 -5.91
C GLY A 99 16.00 7.19 -5.90
N GLU A 100 16.00 6.03 -5.25
CA GLU A 100 14.84 5.14 -5.17
C GLU A 100 14.29 5.06 -3.75
N THR A 101 12.96 5.07 -3.61
CA THR A 101 12.28 4.90 -2.32
C THR A 101 11.54 3.58 -2.29
N LYS A 102 11.93 2.68 -1.37
CA LYS A 102 11.33 1.35 -1.20
C LYS A 102 10.98 1.10 0.27
N CYS A 103 10.04 0.18 0.51
CA CYS A 103 9.82 -0.29 1.87
C CYS A 103 10.99 -1.17 2.33
N LEU A 104 11.24 -1.21 3.64
CA LEU A 104 12.37 -1.93 4.23
C LEU A 104 12.44 -3.41 3.81
N LYS A 105 11.29 -4.04 3.64
CA LYS A 105 11.21 -5.44 3.21
C LYS A 105 11.60 -5.63 1.74
N ASP A 106 11.36 -4.64 0.89
CA ASP A 106 11.79 -4.70 -0.51
C ASP A 106 13.30 -4.45 -0.60
N TRP A 107 13.82 -3.50 0.18
CA TRP A 107 15.26 -3.31 0.34
C TRP A 107 15.98 -4.57 0.83
N ALA A 108 15.44 -5.24 1.85
CA ALA A 108 15.97 -6.50 2.36
C ALA A 108 16.16 -7.54 1.26
N SER A 109 15.16 -7.70 0.39
CA SER A 109 15.26 -8.58 -0.78
C SER A 109 16.32 -8.10 -1.77
N SER A 110 16.36 -6.80 -2.10
CA SER A 110 17.32 -6.24 -3.05
C SER A 110 18.78 -6.36 -2.60
N VAL A 111 19.08 -6.18 -1.32
CA VAL A 111 20.45 -6.26 -0.78
C VAL A 111 20.80 -7.64 -0.22
N ASN A 112 19.90 -8.62 -0.36
CA ASN A 112 20.03 -9.96 0.18
C ASN A 112 20.41 -9.99 1.68
N MET A 113 19.67 -9.23 2.49
CA MET A 113 19.83 -9.21 3.95
C MET A 113 18.49 -9.45 4.64
N SER A 114 18.53 -10.01 5.85
CA SER A 114 17.29 -10.18 6.61
C SER A 114 16.68 -8.84 7.01
N VAL A 115 15.34 -8.75 6.99
CA VAL A 115 14.61 -7.55 7.45
C VAL A 115 15.01 -7.20 8.89
N GLY A 116 15.17 -8.20 9.76
CA GLY A 116 15.58 -8.01 11.15
C GLY A 116 16.97 -7.37 11.28
N THR A 117 17.90 -7.71 10.38
CA THR A 117 19.21 -7.05 10.32
C THR A 117 19.08 -5.57 10.01
N LEU A 118 18.30 -5.22 8.98
CA LEU A 118 18.10 -3.82 8.60
C LEU A 118 17.36 -3.04 9.69
N GLN A 119 16.31 -3.62 10.28
CA GLN A 119 15.58 -3.05 11.42
C GLN A 119 16.50 -2.76 12.60
N ARG A 120 17.38 -3.70 12.95
CA ARG A 120 18.35 -3.51 14.05
C ARG A 120 19.28 -2.34 13.76
N ARG A 121 19.77 -2.20 12.52
CA ARG A 121 20.66 -1.09 12.14
C ARG A 121 19.96 0.26 12.25
N ILE A 122 18.72 0.36 11.79
CA ILE A 122 17.90 1.58 11.94
C ILE A 122 17.69 1.90 13.41
N LYS A 123 17.35 0.90 14.24
CA LYS A 123 17.17 1.08 15.69
C LYS A 123 18.45 1.57 16.39
N LEU A 124 19.62 1.15 15.89
CA LEU A 124 20.93 1.60 16.37
C LEU A 124 21.38 2.93 15.76
N GLY A 125 20.53 3.61 14.98
CA GLY A 125 20.84 4.92 14.40
C GLY A 125 21.89 4.89 13.29
N TRP A 126 22.04 3.77 12.57
CA TRP A 126 23.00 3.68 11.48
C TRP A 126 22.60 4.63 10.32
N PRO A 127 23.58 5.26 9.64
CA PRO A 127 23.32 6.00 8.41
C PRO A 127 22.66 5.12 7.35
N THR A 128 21.68 5.66 6.62
CA THR A 128 20.87 4.94 5.63
C THR A 128 21.70 4.15 4.62
N ASP A 129 22.78 4.74 4.11
CA ASP A 129 23.72 4.06 3.20
C ASP A 129 24.27 2.78 3.85
N LYS A 130 24.83 2.88 5.06
CA LYS A 130 25.39 1.75 5.81
C LYS A 130 24.33 0.72 6.22
N VAL A 131 23.07 1.14 6.39
CA VAL A 131 21.97 0.21 6.66
C VAL A 131 21.88 -0.80 5.53
N LEU A 132 22.00 -0.36 4.27
CA LEU A 132 21.77 -1.16 3.07
C LEU A 132 23.04 -1.81 2.51
N THR A 133 24.21 -1.17 2.64
CA THR A 133 25.44 -1.60 1.96
C THR A 133 26.34 -2.48 2.82
N GLN A 134 26.39 -2.26 4.14
CA GLN A 134 27.33 -2.99 5.00
C GLN A 134 26.95 -4.46 5.10
N ARG A 135 27.87 -5.38 4.79
CA ARG A 135 27.60 -6.82 4.95
C ARG A 135 27.49 -7.22 6.43
N PRO A 136 26.52 -8.07 6.82
CA PRO A 136 26.45 -8.60 8.18
C PRO A 136 27.69 -9.44 8.48
N ARG A 137 28.21 -9.36 9.71
CA ARG A 137 29.29 -10.24 10.17
C ARG A 137 28.76 -11.68 10.20
N LYS A 138 29.45 -12.63 9.58
CA LYS A 138 29.09 -14.06 9.69
C LYS A 138 29.14 -14.44 11.16
N MET A 139 28.04 -14.92 11.72
CA MET A 139 28.08 -15.60 13.02
C MET A 139 28.59 -17.00 12.76
N ASN A 140 29.73 -17.36 13.35
CA ASN A 140 30.18 -18.75 13.37
C ASN A 140 29.16 -19.51 14.24
N THR A 141 28.27 -20.28 13.62
CA THR A 141 27.46 -21.27 14.34
C THR A 141 28.40 -22.42 14.68
N THR A 142 28.94 -22.42 15.90
CA THR A 142 29.49 -23.64 16.51
C THR A 142 28.36 -24.66 16.59
N LYS A 143 28.57 -25.83 15.97
CA LYS A 143 27.70 -26.99 16.11
C LYS A 143 27.79 -27.54 17.53
#